data_AF-A0A6L9J9C7-F1
#
_entry.id   AF-A0A6L9J9C7-F1
#
_cell.length_a   1.000
_cell.length_b   1.000
_cell.length_c   1.000
_cell.angle_alpha   90.00
_cell.angle_beta   90.00
_cell.angle_gamma   90.00
#
_symmetry.space_group_name_H-M   'P 1'
#
loop_
_entity.id
_entity.type
_entity.pdbx_description
1 polymer ?
#
loop_
_entity_poly.entity_id
_entity_poly.type
_entity_poly.pdbx_seq_one_letter_code
_entity_poly.pdbx_strand_id
1 'polypeptide(L)'
;MALETLLNRLLHNPTTDDVWALHPLLLAAGTPEAEAARQLAGSFFRYLSDVQSRLTSKQFSSLSAMLAAGAIGVFAAQDVVEALRSDRRQAIGHLLSGGLASALEVFATVQHVKAWETEFAVTHQHALWDLYAELWRISTESQPDLPDAQRQALMDTLLTPVRCSGNQDSYVCLAIVVRLYQVLLAIRLLPVIDAVQAATASPA
;
A
#
# COMPACT_ATOMS: atom_id res chain seq x y z
N MET A 1 -14.61 -4.07 15.08
CA MET A 1 -13.15 -3.84 15.10
C MET A 1 -12.92 -2.40 14.67
N ALA A 2 -12.03 -1.66 15.34
CA ALA A 2 -11.77 -0.27 14.99
C ALA A 2 -10.90 -0.18 13.72
N LEU A 3 -11.13 0.84 12.90
CA LEU A 3 -10.43 1.06 11.63
C LEU A 3 -8.92 1.21 11.81
N GLU A 4 -8.48 1.87 12.88
CA GLU A 4 -7.06 2.02 13.25
C GLU A 4 -6.39 0.67 13.56
N THR A 5 -7.11 -0.24 14.22
CA THR A 5 -6.58 -1.59 14.51
C THR A 5 -6.35 -2.38 13.22
N LEU A 6 -7.28 -2.27 12.25
CA LEU A 6 -7.12 -2.89 10.94
C LEU A 6 -5.97 -2.26 10.16
N LEU A 7 -5.86 -0.93 10.17
CA LEU A 7 -4.74 -0.23 9.53
C LEU A 7 -3.40 -0.72 10.10
N ASN A 8 -3.29 -0.86 11.42
CA ASN A 8 -2.05 -1.36 12.04
C ASN A 8 -1.70 -2.78 11.57
N ARG A 9 -2.67 -3.69 11.52
CA ARG A 9 -2.45 -5.06 11.02
C ARG A 9 -2.01 -5.03 9.55
N LEU A 10 -2.71 -4.24 8.72
CA LEU A 10 -2.43 -4.11 7.30
C LEU A 10 -1.03 -3.55 7.02
N LEU A 11 -0.54 -2.59 7.80
CA LEU A 11 0.80 -2.02 7.63
C LEU A 11 1.94 -2.99 7.98
N HIS A 12 1.69 -3.97 8.85
CA HIS A 12 2.71 -4.92 9.32
C HIS A 12 2.71 -6.22 8.52
N ASN A 13 1.57 -6.91 8.45
CA ASN A 13 1.45 -8.19 7.74
C ASN A 13 0.04 -8.30 7.15
N PRO A 14 -0.19 -7.77 5.94
CA PRO A 14 -1.52 -7.67 5.36
C PRO A 14 -2.01 -9.05 4.94
N THR A 15 -3.25 -9.35 5.31
CA THR A 15 -3.96 -10.56 4.87
C THR A 15 -5.17 -10.18 4.04
N THR A 16 -5.64 -11.11 3.20
CA THR A 16 -6.89 -10.97 2.45
C THR A 16 -8.07 -10.74 3.37
N ASP A 17 -8.11 -11.42 4.52
CA ASP A 17 -9.13 -11.23 5.55
C ASP A 17 -9.10 -9.82 6.16
N ASP A 18 -7.91 -9.26 6.41
CA ASP A 18 -7.77 -7.90 6.94
C ASP A 18 -8.26 -6.85 5.94
N VAL A 19 -7.95 -7.02 4.65
CA VAL A 19 -8.44 -6.12 3.60
C VAL A 19 -9.94 -6.28 3.42
N TRP A 20 -10.46 -7.51 3.47
CA TRP A 20 -11.89 -7.78 3.39
C TRP A 20 -12.66 -7.13 4.55
N ALA A 21 -12.10 -7.14 5.76
CA ALA A 21 -12.70 -6.52 6.93
C ALA A 21 -12.85 -4.98 6.82
N LEU A 22 -12.08 -4.31 5.95
CA LEU A 22 -12.27 -2.88 5.66
C LEU A 22 -13.57 -2.61 4.89
N HIS A 23 -13.99 -3.55 4.04
CA HIS A 23 -15.09 -3.33 3.11
C HIS A 23 -16.40 -2.86 3.79
N PRO A 24 -16.94 -3.57 4.80
CA PRO A 24 -18.16 -3.12 5.47
C PRO A 24 -17.98 -1.80 6.24
N LEU A 25 -16.78 -1.53 6.77
CA LEU A 25 -16.49 -0.28 7.50
C LEU A 25 -16.51 0.93 6.56
N LEU A 26 -15.92 0.77 5.36
CA LEU A 26 -15.89 1.82 4.34
C LEU A 26 -17.27 2.07 3.73
N LEU A 27 -18.06 1.01 3.51
CA LEU A 27 -19.45 1.15 3.09
C LEU A 27 -20.30 1.88 4.15
N ALA A 28 -20.10 1.57 5.44
CA ALA A 28 -20.83 2.22 6.53
C ALA A 28 -20.48 3.70 6.68
N ALA A 29 -19.23 4.09 6.40
CA ALA A 29 -18.83 5.50 6.43
C ALA A 29 -19.51 6.32 5.32
N GLY A 30 -19.69 5.74 4.13
CA GLY A 30 -20.53 6.31 3.07
C GLY A 30 -20.05 7.65 2.49
N THR A 31 -18.80 8.06 2.74
CA THR A 31 -18.23 9.32 2.23
C THR A 31 -17.47 9.12 0.91
N PRO A 32 -17.22 10.17 0.12
CA PRO A 32 -16.37 10.09 -1.06
C PRO A 32 -14.96 9.55 -0.76
N GLU A 33 -14.38 9.90 0.39
CA GLU A 33 -13.08 9.42 0.84
C GLU A 33 -13.12 7.93 1.17
N ALA A 34 -14.21 7.48 1.80
CA ALA A 34 -14.42 6.06 2.08
C ALA A 34 -14.58 5.25 0.80
N GLU A 35 -15.25 5.79 -0.22
CA GLU A 35 -15.35 5.17 -1.54
C GLU A 35 -13.98 5.07 -2.23
N ALA A 36 -13.18 6.13 -2.20
CA ALA A 36 -11.81 6.10 -2.74
C ALA A 36 -10.93 5.06 -2.04
N ALA A 37 -10.98 5.01 -0.70
CA ALA A 37 -10.30 3.98 0.08
C ALA A 37 -10.80 2.57 -0.25
N ARG A 38 -12.11 2.41 -0.50
CA ARG A 38 -12.75 1.12 -0.82
C ARG A 38 -12.31 0.60 -2.17
N GLN A 39 -12.19 1.47 -3.17
CA GLN A 39 -11.70 1.11 -4.50
C GLN A 39 -10.25 0.61 -4.43
N LEU A 40 -9.39 1.35 -3.71
CA LEU A 40 -7.99 0.94 -3.49
C LEU A 40 -7.90 -0.39 -2.72
N ALA A 41 -8.69 -0.55 -1.65
CA ALA A 41 -8.77 -1.80 -0.91
C ALA A 41 -9.24 -2.97 -1.80
N GLY A 42 -10.16 -2.72 -2.73
CA GLY A 42 -10.61 -3.72 -3.70
C GLY A 42 -9.51 -4.18 -4.66
N SER A 43 -8.69 -3.25 -5.17
CA SER A 43 -7.51 -3.61 -5.96
C SER A 43 -6.47 -4.37 -5.15
N PHE A 44 -6.23 -3.94 -3.90
CA PHE A 44 -5.30 -4.64 -3.01
C PHE A 44 -5.78 -6.06 -2.66
N PHE A 45 -7.06 -6.23 -2.37
CA PHE A 45 -7.67 -7.54 -2.10
C PHE A 45 -7.51 -8.49 -3.28
N ARG A 46 -7.79 -8.02 -4.51
CA ARG A 46 -7.60 -8.82 -5.73
C ARG A 46 -6.15 -9.24 -5.89
N TYR A 47 -5.22 -8.30 -5.72
CA TYR A 47 -3.80 -8.59 -5.81
C TYR A 47 -3.35 -9.63 -4.78
N LEU A 48 -3.68 -9.45 -3.50
CA LEU A 48 -3.33 -10.41 -2.45
C LEU A 48 -3.97 -11.78 -2.68
N SER A 49 -5.21 -11.83 -3.14
CA SER A 49 -5.93 -13.09 -3.43
C SER A 49 -5.26 -13.84 -4.58
N ASP A 50 -4.91 -13.13 -5.66
CA ASP A 50 -4.20 -13.71 -6.80
C ASP A 50 -2.81 -14.23 -6.38
N VAL A 51 -2.09 -13.46 -5.57
CA VAL A 51 -0.81 -13.88 -4.98
C VAL A 51 -1.00 -15.15 -4.17
N GLN A 52 -1.87 -15.12 -3.15
CA GLN A 52 -2.14 -16.25 -2.27
C GLN A 52 -2.55 -17.53 -3.01
N SER A 53 -3.40 -17.41 -4.04
CA SER A 53 -3.88 -18.57 -4.80
C SER A 53 -2.79 -19.33 -5.55
N ARG A 54 -1.65 -18.69 -5.79
CA ARG A 54 -0.53 -19.20 -6.58
C ARG A 54 0.73 -19.47 -5.74
N LEU A 55 0.77 -19.01 -4.48
CA LEU A 55 1.86 -19.34 -3.55
C LEU A 55 1.62 -20.68 -2.87
N THR A 56 2.67 -21.50 -2.73
CA THR A 56 2.65 -22.58 -1.73
C THR A 56 2.68 -21.99 -0.31
N SER A 57 2.25 -22.76 0.69
CA SER A 57 2.25 -22.31 2.09
C SER A 57 3.64 -21.87 2.58
N LYS A 58 4.71 -22.54 2.12
CA LYS A 58 6.10 -22.17 2.45
C LYS A 58 6.47 -20.80 1.87
N GLN A 59 6.07 -20.55 0.63
CA GLN A 59 6.37 -19.30 -0.08
C GLN A 59 5.56 -18.13 0.46
N PHE A 60 4.30 -18.36 0.79
CA PHE A 60 3.48 -17.37 1.47
C PHE A 60 4.07 -17.01 2.85
N SER A 61 4.54 -18.01 3.61
CA SER A 61 5.22 -17.76 4.89
C SER A 61 6.51 -16.94 4.72
N SER A 62 7.32 -17.21 3.69
CA SER A 62 8.50 -16.41 3.38
C SER A 62 8.16 -14.96 3.00
N LEU A 63 7.13 -14.75 2.17
CA LEU A 63 6.65 -13.42 1.82
C LEU A 63 6.15 -12.66 3.06
N SER A 64 5.34 -13.30 3.92
CA SER A 64 4.89 -12.69 5.18
C SER A 64 6.05 -12.34 6.10
N ALA A 65 7.06 -13.20 6.21
CA ALA A 65 8.25 -12.90 7.01
C ALA A 65 9.04 -11.72 6.43
N MET A 66 9.16 -11.64 5.11
CA MET A 66 9.80 -10.52 4.41
C MET A 66 9.05 -9.21 4.64
N LEU A 67 7.73 -9.19 4.45
CA LEU A 67 6.87 -8.03 4.73
C LEU A 67 6.98 -7.58 6.19
N ALA A 68 6.97 -8.52 7.14
CA ALA A 68 7.13 -8.22 8.55
C ALA A 68 8.52 -7.64 8.85
N ALA A 69 9.59 -8.16 8.24
CA ALA A 69 10.94 -7.62 8.37
C ALA A 69 11.06 -6.21 7.78
N GLY A 70 10.45 -5.96 6.62
CA GLY A 70 10.43 -4.64 6.00
C GLY A 70 9.57 -3.62 6.76
N ALA A 71 8.59 -4.08 7.55
CA ALA A 71 7.78 -3.26 8.47
C ALA A 71 8.57 -2.76 9.69
N ILE A 72 9.65 -3.45 10.07
CA ILE A 72 10.58 -3.02 11.11
C ILE A 72 11.42 -1.86 10.54
N GLY A 73 10.92 -0.63 10.66
CA GLY A 73 11.70 0.57 10.32
C GLY A 73 10.92 1.77 9.79
N VAL A 74 9.63 1.64 9.49
CA VAL A 74 8.88 2.68 8.75
C VAL A 74 7.64 3.17 9.52
N PHE A 75 7.80 3.51 10.80
CA PHE A 75 6.77 4.13 11.66
C PHE A 75 5.64 3.18 12.10
N ALA A 76 5.32 3.16 13.40
CA ALA A 76 4.10 2.49 13.87
C ALA A 76 2.88 3.13 13.20
N ALA A 77 1.75 2.43 13.08
CA ALA A 77 0.55 2.99 12.43
C ALA A 77 0.12 4.34 13.04
N GLN A 78 0.33 4.51 14.35
CA GLN A 78 0.08 5.77 15.06
C GLN A 78 1.02 6.89 14.60
N ASP A 79 2.30 6.61 14.43
CA ASP A 79 3.30 7.57 13.94
C ASP A 79 2.99 7.98 12.47
N VAL A 80 2.55 7.03 11.64
CA VAL A 80 2.12 7.31 10.26
C VAL A 80 0.90 8.23 10.24
N VAL A 81 -0.10 7.92 11.07
CA VAL A 81 -1.31 8.74 11.20
C VAL A 81 -0.95 10.14 11.71
N GLU A 82 -0.10 10.25 12.73
CA GLU A 82 0.30 11.53 13.32
C GLU A 82 1.10 12.39 12.33
N ALA A 83 2.03 11.79 11.59
CA ALA A 83 2.79 12.47 10.55
C ALA A 83 1.86 13.01 9.43
N LEU A 84 0.91 12.19 8.98
CA LEU A 84 -0.05 12.58 7.95
C LEU A 84 -1.04 13.65 8.42
N ARG A 85 -1.37 13.70 9.73
CA ARG A 85 -2.19 14.76 10.33
C ARG A 85 -1.43 16.09 10.46
N SER A 86 -0.15 16.01 10.81
CA SER A 86 0.69 17.19 11.07
C SER A 86 1.07 17.94 9.79
N ASP A 87 1.64 17.23 8.82
CA ASP A 87 1.97 17.77 7.49
C ASP A 87 1.78 16.69 6.44
N ARG A 88 0.56 16.61 5.91
CA ARG A 88 0.16 15.59 4.94
C ARG A 88 1.08 15.55 3.73
N ARG A 89 1.49 16.70 3.18
CA ARG A 89 2.29 16.76 1.96
C ARG A 89 3.70 16.23 2.22
N GLN A 90 4.33 16.72 3.29
CA GLN A 90 5.66 16.28 3.67
C GLN A 90 5.67 14.79 4.05
N ALA A 91 4.66 14.34 4.81
CA ALA A 91 4.53 12.95 5.22
C ALA A 91 4.33 12.00 4.03
N ILE A 92 3.49 12.33 3.05
CA ILE A 92 3.35 11.54 1.81
C ILE A 92 4.72 11.38 1.12
N GLY A 93 5.47 12.47 1.00
CA GLY A 93 6.81 12.45 0.42
C GLY A 93 7.76 11.51 1.18
N HIS A 94 7.79 11.58 2.51
CA HIS A 94 8.64 10.73 3.35
C HIS A 94 8.21 9.25 3.34
N LEU A 95 6.91 8.96 3.38
CA LEU A 95 6.39 7.59 3.34
C LEU A 95 6.72 6.91 2.00
N LEU A 96 6.60 7.64 0.89
CA LEU A 96 6.92 7.13 -0.44
C LEU A 96 8.43 7.01 -0.67
N SER A 97 9.24 8.01 -0.30
CA SER A 97 10.69 7.98 -0.56
C SER A 97 11.48 7.18 0.48
N GLY A 98 11.26 7.45 1.77
CA GLY A 98 11.95 6.78 2.86
C GLY A 98 11.42 5.38 3.11
N GLY A 99 10.10 5.20 3.08
CA GLY A 99 9.48 3.90 3.35
C GLY A 99 9.78 2.84 2.30
N LEU A 100 9.85 3.23 1.02
CA LEU A 100 10.25 2.32 -0.06
C LEU A 100 11.76 2.05 -0.06
N ALA A 101 12.60 3.06 0.20
CA ALA A 101 14.05 2.88 0.25
C ALA A 101 14.46 1.89 1.36
N SER A 102 13.94 2.05 2.58
CA SER A 102 14.22 1.12 3.68
C SER A 102 13.68 -0.28 3.42
N ALA A 103 12.50 -0.40 2.80
CA ALA A 103 11.96 -1.70 2.40
C ALA A 103 12.86 -2.39 1.36
N LEU A 104 13.34 -1.65 0.36
CA LEU A 104 14.28 -2.15 -0.66
C LEU A 104 15.59 -2.64 -0.05
N GLU A 105 16.15 -1.93 0.93
CA GLU A 105 17.37 -2.36 1.64
C GLU A 105 17.17 -3.69 2.35
N VAL A 106 16.06 -3.84 3.09
CA VAL A 106 15.74 -5.10 3.79
C VAL A 106 15.50 -6.21 2.78
N PHE A 107 14.76 -5.94 1.70
CA PHE A 107 14.40 -6.92 0.68
C PHE A 107 15.60 -7.38 -0.14
N ALA A 108 16.59 -6.53 -0.36
CA ALA A 108 17.83 -6.87 -1.06
C ALA A 108 18.67 -7.94 -0.32
N THR A 109 18.45 -8.14 0.98
CA THR A 109 19.15 -9.17 1.77
C THR A 109 18.58 -10.57 1.57
N VAL A 110 17.42 -10.68 0.92
CA VAL A 110 16.69 -11.94 0.75
C VAL A 110 17.06 -12.57 -0.59
N GLN A 111 17.66 -13.75 -0.57
CA GLN A 111 17.96 -14.53 -1.78
C GLN A 111 16.84 -15.55 -2.04
N HIS A 112 16.01 -15.36 -3.07
CA HIS A 112 14.99 -16.32 -3.46
C HIS A 112 15.09 -16.79 -4.93
N VAL A 113 14.54 -17.98 -5.20
CA VAL A 113 14.85 -18.82 -6.37
C VAL A 113 14.00 -18.48 -7.61
N LYS A 114 14.65 -18.54 -8.77
CA LYS A 114 14.35 -18.01 -10.11
C LYS A 114 13.13 -18.52 -10.93
N ALA A 115 12.12 -19.17 -10.37
CA ALA A 115 11.07 -19.81 -11.19
C ALA A 115 9.68 -19.14 -11.11
N TRP A 116 9.58 -17.82 -11.33
CA TRP A 116 8.39 -17.03 -10.94
C TRP A 116 7.88 -16.00 -11.98
N GLU A 117 8.69 -15.61 -12.97
CA GLU A 117 8.41 -14.43 -13.80
C GLU A 117 7.15 -14.55 -14.68
N THR A 118 6.78 -15.75 -15.14
CA THR A 118 5.67 -15.90 -16.11
C THR A 118 4.30 -16.00 -15.45
N GLU A 119 4.20 -16.52 -14.22
CA GLU A 119 2.89 -16.77 -13.58
C GLU A 119 2.27 -15.52 -12.96
N PHE A 120 3.07 -14.50 -12.62
CA PHE A 120 2.59 -13.28 -11.96
C PHE A 120 2.69 -12.02 -12.81
N ALA A 121 3.27 -12.08 -14.01
CA ALA A 121 3.47 -10.91 -14.87
C ALA A 121 2.18 -10.11 -15.09
N VAL A 122 1.08 -10.80 -15.40
CA VAL A 122 -0.23 -10.16 -15.63
C VAL A 122 -0.79 -9.55 -14.34
N THR A 123 -0.75 -10.29 -13.22
CA THR A 123 -1.20 -9.78 -11.91
C THR A 123 -0.40 -8.54 -11.49
N HIS A 124 0.92 -8.54 -11.72
CA HIS A 124 1.77 -7.38 -11.48
C HIS A 124 1.41 -6.20 -12.39
N GLN A 125 1.22 -6.43 -13.69
CA GLN A 125 0.86 -5.37 -14.63
C GLN A 125 -0.46 -4.69 -14.24
N HIS A 126 -1.48 -5.47 -13.87
CA HIS A 126 -2.74 -4.90 -13.37
C HIS A 126 -2.54 -4.09 -12.08
N ALA A 127 -1.74 -4.60 -11.13
CA ALA A 127 -1.46 -3.87 -9.90
C ALA A 127 -0.71 -2.55 -10.16
N LEU A 128 0.29 -2.55 -11.05
CA LEU A 128 1.02 -1.34 -11.42
C LEU A 128 0.13 -0.32 -12.10
N TRP A 129 -0.79 -0.77 -12.96
CA TRP A 129 -1.77 0.09 -13.60
C TRP A 129 -2.64 0.82 -12.56
N ASP A 130 -3.19 0.05 -11.61
CA ASP A 130 -4.04 0.58 -10.54
C ASP A 130 -3.24 1.52 -9.61
N LEU A 131 -2.03 1.12 -9.22
CA LEU A 131 -1.15 1.92 -8.37
C LEU A 131 -0.74 3.23 -9.03
N TYR A 132 -0.44 3.22 -10.33
CA TYR A 132 -0.12 4.43 -11.08
C TYR A 132 -1.28 5.43 -11.04
N ALA A 133 -2.50 4.96 -11.31
CA ALA A 133 -3.69 5.81 -11.27
C ALA A 133 -3.95 6.38 -9.87
N GLU A 134 -3.73 5.59 -8.83
CA GLU A 134 -3.91 6.02 -7.44
C GLU A 134 -2.87 7.07 -7.02
N LEU A 135 -1.59 6.81 -7.33
CA LEU A 135 -0.50 7.76 -7.11
C LEU A 135 -0.79 9.08 -7.83
N TRP A 136 -1.32 9.03 -9.05
CA TRP A 136 -1.72 10.22 -9.79
C TRP A 136 -2.80 11.01 -9.07
N ARG A 137 -3.85 10.33 -8.62
CA ARG A 137 -4.94 10.99 -7.90
C ARG A 137 -4.45 11.65 -6.61
N ILE A 138 -3.68 10.93 -5.79
CA ILE A 138 -3.09 11.48 -4.55
C ILE A 138 -2.17 12.67 -4.87
N SER A 139 -1.40 12.57 -5.95
CA SER A 139 -0.52 13.66 -6.37
C SER A 139 -1.31 14.89 -6.79
N THR A 140 -2.40 14.75 -7.55
CA THR A 140 -3.26 15.88 -7.95
C THR A 140 -3.94 16.53 -6.75
N GLU A 141 -4.32 15.75 -5.74
CA GLU A 141 -4.94 16.26 -4.51
C GLU A 141 -3.94 16.99 -3.61
N SER A 142 -2.72 16.45 -3.46
CA SER A 142 -1.71 16.97 -2.52
C SER A 142 -0.78 18.03 -3.13
N GLN A 143 -0.61 18.02 -4.45
CA GLN A 143 0.29 18.90 -5.19
C GLN A 143 -0.37 19.32 -6.51
N PRO A 144 -1.42 20.16 -6.47
CA PRO A 144 -2.17 20.55 -7.66
C PRO A 144 -1.30 21.33 -8.66
N ASP A 145 -0.36 22.14 -8.17
CA ASP A 145 0.52 22.98 -9.01
C ASP A 145 1.68 22.21 -9.66
N LEU A 146 1.84 20.92 -9.37
CA LEU A 146 2.90 20.10 -9.95
C LEU A 146 2.59 19.83 -11.44
N PRO A 147 3.48 20.21 -12.38
CA PRO A 147 3.25 19.98 -13.80
C PRO A 147 3.15 18.48 -14.13
N ASP A 148 2.27 18.14 -15.08
CA ASP A 148 2.00 16.75 -15.45
C ASP A 148 3.26 15.96 -15.85
N ALA A 149 4.19 16.58 -16.59
CA ALA A 149 5.45 15.94 -16.97
C ALA A 149 6.33 15.60 -15.76
N GLN A 150 6.37 16.48 -14.76
CA GLN A 150 7.12 16.24 -13.52
C GLN A 150 6.43 15.18 -12.66
N ARG A 151 5.09 15.21 -12.60
CA ARG A 151 4.26 14.21 -11.92
C ARG A 151 4.47 12.82 -12.49
N GLN A 152 4.46 12.70 -13.82
CA GLN A 152 4.77 11.47 -14.54
C GLN A 152 6.17 10.97 -14.20
N ALA A 153 7.20 11.82 -14.26
CA ALA A 153 8.58 11.44 -13.99
C ALA A 153 8.77 10.88 -12.57
N LEU A 154 8.06 11.45 -11.58
CA LEU A 154 8.07 10.94 -10.20
C LEU A 154 7.42 9.56 -10.11
N MET A 155 6.30 9.32 -10.78
CA MET A 155 5.66 7.99 -10.78
C MET A 155 6.50 6.95 -11.49
N ASP A 156 7.09 7.31 -12.62
CA ASP A 156 7.97 6.40 -13.34
C ASP A 156 9.19 6.06 -12.49
N THR A 157 9.77 7.03 -11.79
CA THR A 157 10.86 6.79 -10.83
C THR A 157 10.42 5.85 -9.71
N LEU A 158 9.26 6.10 -9.09
CA LEU A 158 8.74 5.33 -7.97
C LEU A 158 8.38 3.88 -8.36
N LEU A 159 7.86 3.69 -9.58
CA LEU A 159 7.41 2.39 -10.07
C LEU A 159 8.51 1.63 -10.85
N THR A 160 9.63 2.27 -11.18
CA THR A 160 10.77 1.62 -11.86
C THR A 160 11.19 0.31 -11.17
N PRO A 161 11.35 0.24 -9.84
CA PRO A 161 11.77 -0.99 -9.16
C PRO A 161 10.78 -2.16 -9.28
N VAL A 162 9.50 -1.87 -9.56
CA VAL A 162 8.40 -2.86 -9.59
C VAL A 162 7.87 -3.12 -11.00
N ARG A 163 8.40 -2.45 -12.03
CA ARG A 163 8.08 -2.77 -13.43
C ARG A 163 8.67 -4.12 -13.88
N CYS A 164 9.38 -4.85 -13.01
CA CYS A 164 9.89 -6.22 -13.13
C CYS A 164 10.31 -6.60 -14.57
N SER A 165 11.01 -5.69 -15.23
CA SER A 165 11.54 -5.90 -16.57
C SER A 165 12.94 -6.51 -16.45
N GLY A 166 13.03 -7.84 -16.51
CA GLY A 166 14.28 -8.60 -16.48
C GLY A 166 14.55 -9.36 -15.17
N ASN A 167 15.82 -9.74 -14.98
CA ASN A 167 16.41 -10.67 -14.00
C ASN A 167 16.31 -10.26 -12.50
N GLN A 168 15.28 -9.50 -12.11
CA GLN A 168 15.00 -9.10 -10.72
C GLN A 168 14.26 -10.20 -9.96
N ASP A 169 14.54 -10.33 -8.65
CA ASP A 169 13.86 -11.30 -7.78
C ASP A 169 12.38 -10.94 -7.62
N SER A 170 11.49 -11.83 -8.09
CA SER A 170 10.04 -11.61 -8.09
C SER A 170 9.45 -11.43 -6.69
N TYR A 171 10.08 -11.94 -5.63
CA TYR A 171 9.63 -11.72 -4.24
C TYR A 171 9.82 -10.29 -3.79
N VAL A 172 10.93 -9.66 -4.21
CA VAL A 172 11.20 -8.25 -3.93
C VAL A 172 10.15 -7.39 -4.63
N CYS A 173 9.87 -7.67 -5.92
CA CYS A 173 8.78 -7.03 -6.66
C CYS A 173 7.42 -7.13 -5.93
N LEU A 174 7.01 -8.34 -5.56
CA LEU A 174 5.77 -8.61 -4.81
C LEU A 174 5.73 -7.78 -3.52
N ALA A 175 6.80 -7.81 -2.73
CA ALA A 175 6.85 -7.15 -1.44
C ALA A 175 6.79 -5.62 -1.57
N ILE A 176 7.41 -5.03 -2.59
CA ILE A 176 7.31 -3.59 -2.86
C ILE A 176 5.89 -3.22 -3.31
N VAL A 177 5.25 -4.01 -4.18
CA VAL A 177 3.85 -3.75 -4.60
C VAL A 177 2.90 -3.80 -3.41
N VAL A 178 3.04 -4.80 -2.53
CA VAL A 178 2.28 -4.86 -1.27
C VAL A 178 2.55 -3.62 -0.42
N ARG A 179 3.82 -3.20 -0.31
CA ARG A 179 4.19 -2.00 0.45
C ARG A 179 3.57 -0.72 -0.13
N LEU A 180 3.53 -0.59 -1.44
CA LEU A 180 2.87 0.53 -2.11
C LEU A 180 1.38 0.57 -1.74
N TYR A 181 0.67 -0.56 -1.85
CA TYR A 181 -0.73 -0.63 -1.43
C TYR A 181 -0.92 -0.24 0.04
N GLN A 182 -0.08 -0.74 0.95
CA GLN A 182 -0.13 -0.39 2.38
C GLN A 182 -0.01 1.13 2.61
N VAL A 183 0.98 1.77 1.99
CA VAL A 183 1.22 3.22 2.13
C VAL A 183 0.06 4.03 1.56
N LEU A 184 -0.39 3.71 0.35
CA LEU A 184 -1.51 4.43 -0.28
C LEU A 184 -2.82 4.24 0.50
N LEU A 185 -3.04 3.04 1.05
CA LEU A 185 -4.20 2.76 1.87
C LEU A 185 -4.16 3.54 3.19
N ALA A 186 -3.01 3.69 3.82
CA ALA A 186 -2.87 4.57 5.00
C ALA A 186 -3.22 6.03 4.69
N ILE A 187 -2.74 6.56 3.55
CA ILE A 187 -3.05 7.92 3.08
C ILE A 187 -4.55 8.11 2.86
N ARG A 188 -5.23 7.10 2.31
CA ARG A 188 -6.68 7.12 2.02
C ARG A 188 -7.55 6.87 3.23
N LEU A 189 -7.11 6.07 4.19
CA LEU A 189 -7.88 5.75 5.39
C LEU A 189 -7.87 6.88 6.42
N LEU A 190 -6.84 7.74 6.45
CA LEU A 190 -6.78 8.84 7.41
C LEU A 190 -8.03 9.73 7.45
N PRO A 191 -8.49 10.35 6.34
CA PRO A 191 -9.67 11.21 6.38
C PRO A 191 -10.94 10.44 6.80
N VAL A 192 -11.00 9.13 6.54
CA VAL A 192 -12.12 8.27 6.99
C VAL A 192 -12.06 8.04 8.49
N ILE A 193 -10.87 7.78 9.04
CA ILE A 193 -10.65 7.63 10.49
C ILE A 193 -11.07 8.92 11.20
N ASP A 194 -10.62 10.07 10.72
CA ASP A 194 -10.95 11.37 11.31
C ASP A 194 -12.47 11.65 11.26
N ALA A 195 -13.12 11.35 10.12
CA ALA A 195 -14.57 11.52 9.97
C ALA A 195 -15.38 10.61 10.90
N VAL A 196 -14.99 9.33 11.02
CA VAL A 196 -15.63 8.38 11.94
C VAL A 196 -15.44 8.80 13.39
N GLN A 197 -14.24 9.26 13.77
CA GLN A 197 -13.96 9.75 15.12
C GLN A 197 -14.81 10.99 15.45
N ALA A 198 -14.88 11.96 14.53
CA ALA A 198 -15.71 13.15 14.70
C ALA A 198 -17.21 12.80 14.89
N ALA A 199 -17.73 11.85 14.11
CA ALA A 199 -19.11 11.38 14.23
C ALA A 199 -19.39 10.69 15.59
N THR A 200 -18.40 9.98 16.15
CA THR A 200 -18.55 9.34 17.48
C THR A 200 -18.37 10.31 18.65
N ALA A 201 -17.63 11.41 18.47
CA ALA A 201 -17.33 12.39 19.51
C ALA A 201 -18.42 13.47 19.65
N SER A 202 -19.34 13.58 18.68
CA SER A 202 -20.50 14.47 18.76
C SER A 202 -21.69 13.68 19.33
N PRO A 203 -22.02 13.80 20.63
CA PRO A 203 -23.23 13.21 21.14
C PRO A 203 -24.42 13.98 20.57
N ALA A 204 -25.41 13.26 20.05
CA ALA A 204 -26.73 13.79 19.75
C ALA A 204 -27.42 14.34 21.01
#